data_AF-A0A953Q152-F1
#
_entry.id   AF-A0A953Q152-F1
#
_cell.length_a   1.000
_cell.length_b   1.000
_cell.length_c   1.000
_cell.angle_alpha   90.00
_cell.angle_beta   90.00
_cell.angle_gamma   90.00
#
_symmetry.space_group_name_H-M   'P 1'
#
loop_
_entity.id
_entity.type
_entity.pdbx_description
1 polymer ?
#
loop_
_entity_poly.entity_id
_entity_poly.type
_entity_poly.pdbx_seq_one_letter_code
_entity_poly.pdbx_strand_id
1 'polypeptide(L)'
;MRAVLQRVQRAAVRVEGATVGEIGPGLLILLGVGRDDTPETARALAEKAANLRVFDDAGGRMNRSLLETGGASLCVSQFTL
;
A
#
# COMPACT_ATOMS: atom_id res chain seq x y z
N MET A 1 -6.04 11.59 -7.11
CA MET A 1 -5.75 10.69 -6.00
C MET A 1 -4.30 10.35 -6.13
N ARG A 2 -3.56 10.44 -5.04
CA ARG A 2 -2.13 10.17 -5.02
C ARG A 2 -1.86 9.12 -3.96
N ALA A 3 -0.87 8.29 -4.22
CA ALA A 3 -0.42 7.33 -3.24
C ALA A 3 1.10 7.22 -3.25
N VAL A 4 1.69 7.16 -2.07
CA VAL A 4 3.08 6.75 -1.87
C VAL A 4 3.06 5.33 -1.35
N LEU A 5 3.64 4.41 -2.13
CA LEU A 5 3.72 3.00 -1.80
C LEU A 5 5.11 2.68 -1.26
N GLN A 6 5.16 2.02 -0.11
CA GLN A 6 6.39 1.58 0.52
C GLN A 6 6.34 0.07 0.69
N ARG A 7 7.31 -0.64 0.10
CA ARG A 7 7.53 -2.06 0.41
C ARG A 7 8.08 -2.18 1.81
N VAL A 8 7.39 -2.93 2.67
CA VAL A 8 7.74 -3.07 4.09
C VAL A 8 7.89 -4.53 4.48
N GLN A 9 8.77 -4.79 5.46
CA GLN A 9 8.80 -6.07 6.17
C GLN A 9 7.73 -6.13 7.27
N ARG A 10 7.36 -4.97 7.81
CA ARG A 10 6.27 -4.76 8.78
C ARG A 10 5.85 -3.29 8.79
N ALA A 11 4.60 -3.01 9.12
CA ALA A 11 4.11 -1.66 9.39
C ALA A 11 2.97 -1.69 10.42
N ALA A 12 2.81 -0.62 11.19
CA ALA A 12 1.73 -0.47 12.16
C ALA A 12 1.33 0.99 12.35
N VAL A 13 0.05 1.22 12.63
CA VAL A 13 -0.49 2.51 13.07
C VAL A 13 -0.81 2.41 14.56
N ARG A 14 -0.35 3.39 15.34
CA ARG A 14 -0.67 3.51 16.77
C ARG A 14 -1.34 4.84 17.06
N VAL A 15 -2.41 4.79 17.85
CA VAL A 15 -3.13 5.96 18.36
C VAL A 15 -3.10 5.87 19.87
N GLU A 16 -2.58 6.90 20.54
CA GLU A 16 -2.42 6.93 22.00
C GLU A 16 -1.70 5.69 22.57
N GLY A 17 -0.75 5.14 21.80
CA GLY A 17 0.02 3.95 22.18
C GLY A 17 -0.64 2.61 21.83
N ALA A 18 -1.92 2.58 21.48
CA ALA A 18 -2.62 1.37 21.06
C ALA A 18 -2.48 1.10 19.56
N THR A 19 -2.20 -0.15 19.17
CA THR A 19 -2.18 -0.56 17.76
C THR A 19 -3.61 -0.64 17.23
N VAL A 20 -3.91 0.14 16.17
CA VAL A 20 -5.22 0.14 15.50
C VAL A 20 -5.20 -0.53 14.14
N GLY A 21 -4.02 -0.90 13.65
CA GLY A 21 -3.81 -1.67 12.43
C GLY A 21 -2.34 -2.02 12.25
N GLU A 22 -2.07 -3.24 11.81
CA GLU A 22 -0.70 -3.72 11.57
C GLU A 22 -0.67 -4.76 10.46
N ILE A 23 0.48 -4.85 9.80
CA ILE A 23 0.77 -5.85 8.78
C ILE A 23 2.19 -6.38 8.96
N GLY A 24 2.40 -7.63 8.52
CA GLY A 24 3.72 -8.19 8.27
C GLY A 24 4.29 -7.71 6.91
N PRO A 25 4.96 -8.60 6.15
CA PRO A 25 5.46 -8.25 4.83
C PRO A 25 4.34 -7.77 3.89
N GLY A 26 4.58 -6.67 3.19
CA GLY A 26 3.51 -6.06 2.40
C GLY A 26 3.79 -4.64 1.91
N LEU A 27 2.71 -3.87 1.73
CA LEU A 27 2.74 -2.47 1.34
C LEU A 27 2.15 -1.56 2.43
N LEU A 28 2.91 -0.56 2.87
CA LEU A 28 2.35 0.62 3.50
C LEU A 28 1.98 1.62 2.39
N ILE A 29 0.71 2.03 2.38
CA ILE A 29 0.15 2.93 1.38
C ILE A 29 -0.27 4.21 2.08
N LEU A 30 0.41 5.32 1.78
CA LEU A 30 -0.02 6.65 2.20
C LEU A 30 -0.92 7.22 1.10
N LEU A 31 -2.19 7.46 1.41
CA LEU A 31 -3.22 7.81 0.41
C LEU A 31 -3.70 9.25 0.57
N GLY A 32 -3.51 10.06 -0.47
CA GLY A 32 -4.04 11.41 -0.60
C GLY A 32 -5.24 11.45 -1.55
N VAL A 33 -6.36 12.00 -1.09
CA VAL A 33 -7.59 12.18 -1.87
C VAL A 33 -7.80 13.67 -2.14
N GLY A 34 -7.85 14.04 -3.41
CA GLY A 34 -8.12 15.38 -3.90
C GLY A 34 -9.61 15.63 -4.15
N ARG A 35 -9.96 16.88 -4.45
CA ARG A 35 -11.37 17.31 -4.63
C ARG A 35 -12.07 16.67 -5.82
N ASP A 36 -11.34 16.45 -6.90
CA ASP A 36 -11.89 15.94 -8.17
C ASP A 36 -11.77 14.41 -8.29
N ASP A 37 -11.40 13.73 -7.21
CA ASP A 37 -11.25 12.28 -7.22
C ASP A 37 -12.58 11.54 -7.19
N THR A 38 -12.64 10.48 -7.97
CA THR A 38 -13.85 9.67 -8.13
C THR A 38 -13.62 8.24 -7.66
N PRO A 39 -14.69 7.46 -7.41
CA PRO A 39 -14.59 6.03 -7.15
C PRO A 39 -13.82 5.24 -8.22
N GLU A 40 -13.90 5.66 -9.49
CA GLU A 40 -13.17 5.04 -10.60
C GLU A 40 -11.66 5.29 -10.46
N THR A 41 -11.28 6.52 -10.05
CA THR A 41 -9.89 6.86 -9.74
C THR A 41 -9.35 5.98 -8.62
N ALA A 42 -10.16 5.77 -7.57
CA ALA A 42 -9.81 4.89 -6.46
C ALA A 42 -9.63 3.43 -6.91
N ARG A 43 -10.55 2.92 -7.73
CA ARG A 43 -10.50 1.55 -8.25
C ARG A 43 -9.25 1.32 -9.10
N ALA A 44 -8.95 2.25 -10.01
CA ALA A 44 -7.76 2.18 -10.86
C ALA A 44 -6.46 2.25 -10.05
N LEU A 45 -6.40 3.09 -9.01
CA LEU A 45 -5.24 3.19 -8.13
C LEU A 45 -5.05 1.93 -7.28
N ALA A 46 -6.14 1.36 -6.75
CA ALA A 46 -6.10 0.10 -6.00
C ALA A 46 -5.62 -1.07 -6.87
N GLU A 47 -6.13 -1.18 -8.10
CA GLU A 47 -5.68 -2.22 -9.05
C GLU A 47 -4.20 -2.07 -9.39
N LYS A 48 -3.73 -0.84 -9.65
CA LYS A 48 -2.31 -0.55 -9.88
C LYS A 48 -1.46 -0.92 -8.67
N ALA A 49 -1.89 -0.56 -7.46
CA ALA A 49 -1.17 -0.86 -6.22
C ALA A 49 -1.07 -2.37 -5.97
N ALA A 50 -2.17 -3.11 -6.13
CA ALA A 50 -2.22 -4.55 -5.92
C ALA A 50 -1.33 -5.33 -6.90
N ASN A 51 -1.23 -4.87 -8.16
CA ASN A 51 -0.47 -5.51 -9.23
C ASN A 51 0.96 -4.96 -9.41
N LEU A 52 1.36 -3.94 -8.65
CA LEU A 52 2.68 -3.32 -8.79
C LEU A 52 3.80 -4.31 -8.46
N ARG A 53 4.71 -4.54 -9.41
CA ARG A 53 5.78 -5.54 -9.33
C ARG A 53 7.00 -5.01 -8.58
N VAL A 54 6.89 -4.90 -7.26
CA VAL A 54 7.94 -4.34 -6.37
C VAL A 54 8.51 -5.35 -5.39
N PHE A 55 8.03 -6.60 -5.39
CA PHE A 55 8.54 -7.67 -4.54
C PHE A 55 9.48 -8.60 -5.29
N ASP A 56 10.39 -9.22 -4.56
CA ASP A 56 11.42 -10.08 -5.13
C ASP A 56 10.86 -11.44 -5.59
N ASP A 57 11.31 -11.90 -6.75
CA ASP A 57 11.15 -13.28 -7.20
C ASP A 57 12.20 -14.21 -6.58
N ALA A 58 12.20 -15.48 -6.99
CA ALA A 58 13.17 -16.47 -6.51
C ALA A 58 14.63 -16.14 -6.89
N GLY A 59 14.85 -15.25 -7.87
CA GLY A 59 16.16 -14.76 -8.29
C GLY A 59 16.52 -13.40 -7.69
N GLY A 60 15.76 -12.89 -6.72
CA GLY A 60 16.04 -11.61 -6.07
C GLY A 60 15.72 -10.37 -6.92
N ARG A 61 14.94 -10.53 -8.01
CA ARG A 61 14.55 -9.41 -8.88
C ARG A 61 13.12 -8.96 -8.57
N MET A 62 12.87 -7.66 -8.63
CA MET A 62 11.55 -7.08 -8.39
C MET A 62 10.58 -7.44 -9.52
N ASN A 63 9.86 -8.55 -9.33
CA ASN A 63 9.04 -9.22 -10.34
C ASN A 63 7.77 -9.84 -9.76
N ARG A 64 7.43 -9.56 -8.50
CA ARG A 64 6.17 -10.03 -7.91
C ARG A 64 5.37 -8.86 -7.40
N SER A 65 4.06 -8.98 -7.54
CA SER A 65 3.06 -8.07 -7.01
C SER A 65 2.66 -8.43 -5.59
N LEU A 66 1.89 -7.56 -4.94
CA LEU A 66 1.35 -7.86 -3.61
C LEU A 66 0.46 -9.11 -3.65
N LEU A 67 -0.35 -9.25 -4.69
CA LEU A 67 -1.23 -10.41 -4.87
C LEU A 67 -0.43 -11.71 -5.06
N GLU A 68 0.62 -11.70 -5.87
CA GLU A 68 1.47 -12.88 -6.10
C GLU A 68 2.25 -13.31 -4.84
N THR A 69 2.55 -12.37 -3.93
CA THR A 69 3.28 -12.67 -2.68
C THR A 69 2.37 -13.09 -1.54
N GLY A 70 1.05 -12.86 -1.63
CA GLY A 70 0.12 -13.04 -0.52
C GLY A 70 0.37 -12.06 0.64
N GLY A 71 1.12 -10.98 0.39
CA GLY A 71 1.40 -9.95 1.39
C GLY A 71 0.16 -9.12 1.73
N ALA A 72 0.20 -8.43 2.87
CA ALA A 72 -0.88 -7.55 3.30
C ALA A 72 -0.64 -6.08 2.90
N SER A 73 -1.68 -5.25 2.95
CA SER A 73 -1.53 -3.81 2.80
C SER A 73 -2.09 -3.07 4.02
N LEU A 74 -1.42 -1.97 4.37
CA LEU A 74 -1.87 -1.03 5.39
C LEU A 74 -2.03 0.33 4.72
N CYS A 75 -3.28 0.76 4.55
CA CYS A 75 -3.61 2.03 3.91
C CYS A 75 -3.90 3.10 4.96
N VAL A 76 -3.18 4.21 4.90
CA VAL A 76 -3.26 5.32 5.86
C VAL A 76 -3.57 6.60 5.12
N SER A 77 -4.57 7.35 5.60
CA SER A 77 -4.90 8.67 5.05
C SER A 77 -3.73 9.64 5.24
N GLN A 78 -3.32 10.32 4.17
CA GLN A 78 -2.21 11.28 4.17
C GLN A 78 -2.59 12.50 3.33
N PHE A 79 -3.19 13.51 3.97
CA PHE A 79 -3.69 14.72 3.28
C PHE A 79 -2.58 15.64 2.73
N THR A 80 -1.32 15.42 3.12
CA THR A 80 -0.18 16.25 2.69
C THR A 80 0.39 15.84 1.33
N LEU A 81 -0.21 14.86 0.65
CA LEU A 81 0.17 14.39 -0.70
C LEU A 81 -0.59 15.14 -1.80
#